data_AF-A0A357CZB5-F1
#
_entry.id   AF-A0A357CZB5-F1
#
_cell.length_a   1.000
_cell.length_b   1.000
_cell.length_c   1.000
_cell.angle_alpha   90.00
_cell.angle_beta   90.00
_cell.angle_gamma   90.00
#
_symmetry.space_group_name_H-M   'P 1'
#
loop_
_entity.id
_entity.type
_entity.pdbx_description
1 polymer ?
#
loop_
_entity_poly.entity_id
_entity_poly.type
_entity_poly.pdbx_seq_one_letter_code
_entity_poly.pdbx_strand_id
1 'polypeptide(L)'
;MKKISLRHIILFLITLCLLFSSACGTKNKGDETTQPLDKMINGLLSEDTGLYKSAFPPDYITALTEELSKIGENIDTLISNAFKGGLDAHVVNYGDDTRINYILISKEPMTQEELNEPYWDYYITDYNIPVGDITEAFKANFDLTVKGDESGSTKRAVYKLLKIDGIWYVHPESFLNMFSG
;
A
#
# COMPACT_ATOMS: atom_id res chain seq x y z
N MET A 1 16.25 48.65 -17.66
CA MET A 1 15.56 47.40 -18.05
C MET A 1 16.62 46.40 -18.52
N LYS A 2 16.87 45.32 -17.76
CA LYS A 2 17.89 44.32 -18.14
C LYS A 2 17.34 43.46 -19.29
N LYS A 3 18.06 43.41 -20.43
CA LYS A 3 17.74 42.53 -21.56
C LYS A 3 18.03 41.09 -21.15
N ILE A 4 17.00 40.29 -20.95
CA ILE A 4 17.14 38.83 -20.76
C ILE A 4 17.63 38.25 -22.08
N SER A 5 18.75 37.53 -22.04
CA SER A 5 19.35 36.93 -23.24
C SER A 5 18.53 35.72 -23.69
N LEU A 6 18.35 35.55 -25.01
CA LEU A 6 17.59 34.45 -25.62
C LEU A 6 18.06 33.06 -25.12
N ARG A 7 19.35 32.90 -24.80
CA ARG A 7 19.89 31.68 -24.19
C ARG A 7 19.33 31.39 -22.80
N HIS A 8 19.05 32.41 -22.00
CA HIS A 8 18.45 32.25 -20.67
C HIS A 8 16.98 31.86 -20.76
N ILE A 9 16.27 32.35 -21.78
CA ILE A 9 14.87 31.97 -22.06
C ILE A 9 14.80 30.51 -22.50
N ILE A 10 15.70 30.07 -23.38
CA ILE A 10 15.77 28.68 -23.85
C ILE A 10 16.15 27.74 -22.70
N LEU A 11 17.14 28.07 -21.88
CA LEU A 11 17.49 27.25 -20.71
C LEU A 11 16.31 27.14 -19.74
N PHE A 12 15.62 28.25 -19.45
CA PHE A 12 14.46 28.25 -18.57
C PHE A 12 13.30 27.39 -19.13
N LEU A 13 13.06 27.45 -20.44
CA LEU A 13 12.06 26.60 -21.12
C LEU A 13 12.44 25.12 -21.09
N ILE A 14 13.72 24.77 -21.25
CA ILE A 14 14.19 23.38 -21.15
C ILE A 14 14.04 22.88 -19.71
N THR A 15 14.41 23.67 -18.70
CA THR A 15 14.21 23.31 -17.29
C THR A 15 12.73 23.19 -16.94
N LEU A 16 11.87 24.06 -17.50
CA LEU A 16 10.43 24.01 -17.32
C LEU A 16 9.81 22.77 -18.00
N CYS A 17 10.25 22.45 -19.23
CA CYS A 17 9.84 21.22 -19.93
C CYS A 17 10.33 19.96 -19.20
N LEU A 18 11.53 19.98 -18.61
CA LEU A 18 12.03 18.88 -17.79
C LEU A 18 11.20 18.71 -16.49
N LEU A 19 10.81 19.82 -15.84
CA LEU A 19 9.92 19.81 -14.67
C LEU A 19 8.51 19.29 -15.01
N PHE A 20 8.00 19.54 -16.22
CA PHE A 20 6.72 19.00 -16.70
C PHE A 20 6.82 17.56 -17.23
N SER A 21 8.00 17.10 -17.66
CA SER A 21 8.21 15.72 -18.12
C SER A 21 8.28 14.68 -17.00
N SER A 22 8.41 15.12 -15.73
CA SER A 22 8.32 14.27 -14.54
C SER A 22 6.89 14.02 -14.03
N ALA A 23 5.85 14.42 -14.78
CA ALA A 23 4.46 14.36 -14.36
C ALA A 23 3.59 13.35 -15.14
N CYS A 24 4.19 12.27 -15.66
CA CYS A 24 3.45 11.15 -16.26
C CYS A 24 3.54 9.89 -15.39
N GLY A 25 3.04 10.01 -14.17
CA GLY A 25 2.76 8.89 -13.27
C GLY A 25 1.58 9.31 -12.40
N THR A 26 0.43 8.66 -12.57
CA THR A 26 -0.74 8.83 -11.71
C THR A 26 -0.31 8.67 -10.26
N LYS A 27 -0.21 9.75 -9.48
CA LYS A 27 0.13 9.64 -8.05
C LYS A 27 -1.08 9.13 -7.28
N ASN A 28 -0.83 8.39 -6.19
CA ASN A 28 -1.86 8.02 -5.23
C ASN A 28 -2.58 9.28 -4.74
N LYS A 29 -3.92 9.21 -4.70
CA LYS A 29 -4.78 10.31 -4.23
C LYS A 29 -5.44 9.88 -2.93
N GLY A 30 -4.84 10.25 -1.81
CA GLY A 30 -5.37 9.99 -0.48
C GLY A 30 -5.06 11.12 0.49
N ASP A 31 -5.22 10.84 1.77
CA ASP A 31 -4.84 11.71 2.88
C ASP A 31 -3.91 10.96 3.86
N GLU A 32 -3.62 11.56 5.02
CA GLU A 32 -2.71 10.98 6.02
C GLU A 32 -3.08 9.55 6.44
N THR A 33 -4.38 9.19 6.42
CA THR A 33 -4.83 7.86 6.85
C THR A 33 -4.43 6.79 5.85
N THR A 34 -4.07 7.18 4.63
CA THR A 34 -3.70 6.28 3.53
C THR A 34 -2.20 6.02 3.41
N GLN A 35 -1.36 6.67 4.22
CA GLN A 35 0.08 6.41 4.28
C GLN A 35 0.46 4.91 4.41
N PRO A 36 -0.24 4.06 5.18
CA PRO A 36 0.11 2.64 5.20
C PRO A 36 -0.18 1.92 3.87
N LEU A 37 -1.12 2.38 3.04
CA LEU A 37 -1.31 1.85 1.68
C LEU A 37 -0.13 2.20 0.77
N ASP A 38 0.44 3.40 0.90
CA ASP A 38 1.67 3.76 0.18
C ASP A 38 2.83 2.82 0.55
N LYS A 39 3.02 2.53 1.84
CA LYS A 39 4.05 1.58 2.30
C LYS A 39 3.82 0.18 1.75
N MET A 40 2.57 -0.28 1.79
CA MET A 40 2.18 -1.61 1.32
C MET A 40 2.42 -1.74 -0.20
N ILE A 41 1.94 -0.78 -1.01
CA ILE A 41 2.11 -0.78 -2.47
C ILE A 41 3.58 -0.61 -2.87
N ASN A 42 4.30 0.34 -2.26
CA ASN A 42 5.70 0.58 -2.60
C ASN A 42 6.58 -0.59 -2.16
N GLY A 43 6.28 -1.21 -1.01
CA GLY A 43 6.98 -2.42 -0.54
C GLY A 43 6.81 -3.57 -1.53
N LEU A 44 5.60 -3.80 -2.04
CA LEU A 44 5.36 -4.77 -3.12
C LEU A 44 6.13 -4.43 -4.40
N LEU A 45 5.97 -3.22 -4.94
CA LEU A 45 6.56 -2.83 -6.22
C LEU A 45 8.09 -2.76 -6.21
N SER A 46 8.70 -2.56 -5.03
CA SER A 46 10.16 -2.55 -4.85
C SER A 46 10.71 -3.85 -4.25
N GLU A 47 9.84 -4.84 -4.02
CA GLU A 47 10.15 -6.11 -3.35
C GLU A 47 10.80 -5.93 -1.94
N ASP A 48 10.50 -4.80 -1.28
CA ASP A 48 10.97 -4.48 0.08
C ASP A 48 9.97 -4.99 1.12
N THR A 49 10.26 -6.16 1.68
CA THR A 49 9.44 -6.79 2.72
C THR A 49 9.40 -5.96 4.01
N GLY A 50 10.45 -5.20 4.32
CA GLY A 50 10.51 -4.34 5.50
C GLY A 50 9.54 -3.16 5.38
N LEU A 51 9.55 -2.49 4.24
CA LEU A 51 8.62 -1.41 3.93
C LEU A 51 7.17 -1.92 3.94
N TYR A 52 6.92 -3.08 3.34
CA TYR A 52 5.60 -3.71 3.36
C TYR A 52 5.10 -4.02 4.76
N LYS A 53 5.91 -4.70 5.59
CA LYS A 53 5.56 -5.01 6.99
C LYS A 53 5.27 -3.75 7.81
N SER A 54 5.95 -2.64 7.51
CA SER A 54 5.75 -1.35 8.20
C SER A 54 4.39 -0.68 7.91
N ALA A 55 3.59 -1.24 6.99
CA ALA A 55 2.20 -0.87 6.78
C ALA A 55 1.26 -1.47 7.84
N PHE A 56 1.70 -2.47 8.59
CA PHE A 56 0.87 -3.23 9.55
C PHE A 56 1.29 -2.98 11.00
N PRO A 57 0.41 -3.23 11.98
CA PRO A 57 0.75 -3.09 13.39
C PRO A 57 1.99 -3.94 13.77
N PRO A 58 2.99 -3.38 14.50
CA PRO A 58 4.22 -4.10 14.83
C PRO A 58 4.01 -5.35 15.69
N ASP A 59 3.00 -5.34 16.55
CA ASP A 59 2.60 -6.47 17.38
C ASP A 59 2.04 -7.62 16.54
N TYR A 60 1.20 -7.34 15.54
CA TYR A 60 0.77 -8.33 14.56
C TYR A 60 1.96 -8.96 13.82
N ILE A 61 2.89 -8.13 13.32
CA ILE A 61 4.07 -8.63 12.60
C ILE A 61 4.92 -9.53 13.51
N THR A 62 5.06 -9.16 14.79
CA THR A 62 5.78 -9.97 15.79
C THR A 62 5.08 -11.31 16.00
N ALA A 63 3.78 -11.29 16.27
CA ALA A 63 2.99 -12.50 16.52
C ALA A 63 3.01 -13.45 15.32
N LEU A 64 2.81 -12.93 14.11
CA LEU A 64 2.87 -13.73 12.88
C LEU A 64 4.27 -14.32 12.66
N THR A 65 5.33 -13.54 12.92
CA THR A 65 6.71 -14.02 12.79
C THR A 65 6.98 -15.18 13.77
N GLU A 66 6.48 -15.07 15.00
CA GLU A 66 6.59 -16.13 16.00
C GLU A 66 5.85 -17.40 15.58
N GLU A 67 4.60 -17.31 15.10
CA GLU A 67 3.86 -18.47 14.62
C GLU A 67 4.52 -19.16 13.42
N LEU A 68 4.96 -18.39 12.42
CA LEU A 68 5.69 -18.93 11.26
C LEU A 68 6.98 -19.64 11.69
N SER A 69 7.70 -19.09 12.68
CA SER A 69 8.94 -19.71 13.16
C SER A 69 8.72 -21.09 13.79
N LYS A 70 7.55 -21.35 14.39
CA LYS A 70 7.20 -22.66 14.98
C LYS A 70 7.07 -23.76 13.94
N ILE A 71 6.71 -23.40 12.70
CA ILE A 71 6.62 -24.33 11.56
C ILE A 71 7.86 -24.28 10.65
N GLY A 72 8.91 -23.58 11.07
CA GLY A 72 10.15 -23.45 10.31
C GLY A 72 10.06 -22.49 9.10
N GLU A 73 9.03 -21.65 9.06
CA GLU A 73 8.84 -20.63 8.03
C GLU A 73 9.40 -19.27 8.47
N ASN A 74 9.74 -18.46 7.48
CA ASN A 74 10.25 -17.10 7.68
C ASN A 74 9.31 -16.11 7.00
N ILE A 75 8.88 -15.09 7.75
CA ILE A 75 7.91 -14.10 7.25
C ILE A 75 8.40 -13.36 6.00
N ASP A 76 9.69 -13.03 5.90
CA ASP A 76 10.24 -12.33 4.73
C ASP A 76 10.23 -13.26 3.50
N THR A 77 10.53 -14.55 3.69
CA THR A 77 10.44 -15.54 2.60
C THR A 77 8.99 -15.71 2.13
N LEU A 78 8.03 -15.77 3.06
CA LEU A 78 6.60 -15.84 2.75
C LEU A 78 6.16 -14.62 1.91
N ILE A 79 6.49 -13.41 2.38
CA ILE A 79 6.14 -12.16 1.69
C ILE A 79 6.82 -12.09 0.31
N SER A 80 8.12 -12.36 0.21
CA SER A 80 8.83 -12.32 -1.08
C SER A 80 8.26 -13.30 -2.10
N ASN A 81 7.86 -14.51 -1.66
CA ASN A 81 7.21 -15.47 -2.55
C ASN A 81 5.83 -14.97 -3.01
N ALA A 82 5.06 -14.35 -2.12
CA ALA A 82 3.77 -13.75 -2.45
C ALA A 82 3.92 -12.56 -3.42
N PHE A 83 4.93 -11.70 -3.22
CA PHE A 83 5.27 -10.61 -4.13
C PHE A 83 5.55 -11.12 -5.52
N LYS A 84 6.45 -12.11 -5.63
CA LYS A 84 6.80 -12.70 -6.92
C LYS A 84 5.58 -13.26 -7.63
N GLY A 85 4.76 -14.05 -6.94
CA GLY A 85 3.53 -14.60 -7.50
C GLY A 85 2.55 -13.51 -7.98
N GLY A 86 2.37 -12.45 -7.19
CA GLY A 86 1.48 -11.33 -7.54
C GLY A 86 2.00 -10.47 -8.70
N LEU A 87 3.29 -10.16 -8.72
CA LEU A 87 3.91 -9.38 -9.80
C LEU A 87 3.96 -10.18 -11.11
N ASP A 88 4.31 -11.47 -11.06
CA ASP A 88 4.26 -12.36 -12.23
C ASP A 88 2.84 -12.40 -12.82
N ALA A 89 1.81 -12.49 -11.96
CA ALA A 89 0.42 -12.44 -12.39
C ALA A 89 0.04 -11.09 -13.03
N HIS A 90 0.51 -9.97 -12.47
CA HIS A 90 0.30 -8.65 -13.07
C HIS A 90 0.97 -8.53 -14.44
N VAL A 91 2.20 -9.03 -14.61
CA VAL A 91 2.90 -9.02 -15.90
C VAL A 91 2.12 -9.83 -16.93
N VAL A 92 1.65 -11.03 -16.58
CA VAL A 92 0.83 -11.87 -17.48
C VAL A 92 -0.47 -11.18 -17.88
N ASN A 93 -1.11 -10.44 -16.98
CA ASN A 93 -2.42 -9.84 -17.23
C ASN A 93 -2.37 -8.46 -17.89
N TYR A 94 -1.33 -7.67 -17.60
CA TYR A 94 -1.27 -6.24 -17.90
C TYR A 94 -0.02 -5.80 -18.68
N GLY A 95 0.97 -6.69 -18.84
CA GLY A 95 2.28 -6.38 -19.41
C GLY A 95 3.31 -5.93 -18.36
N ASP A 96 4.53 -5.70 -18.83
CA ASP A 96 5.65 -5.22 -18.01
C ASP A 96 5.39 -3.83 -17.39
N ASP A 97 6.34 -3.35 -16.57
CA ASP A 97 6.31 -2.04 -15.91
C ASP A 97 5.03 -1.80 -15.07
N THR A 98 4.70 -2.79 -14.23
CA THR A 98 3.55 -2.76 -13.34
C THR A 98 3.55 -1.50 -12.46
N ARG A 99 2.44 -0.77 -12.50
CA ARG A 99 2.14 0.40 -11.68
C ARG A 99 0.83 0.16 -10.96
N ILE A 100 0.82 0.44 -9.66
CA ILE A 100 -0.37 0.32 -8.82
C ILE A 100 -0.65 1.70 -8.22
N ASN A 101 -1.87 2.18 -8.39
CA ASN A 101 -2.31 3.45 -7.84
C ASN A 101 -3.67 3.36 -7.19
N TYR A 102 -3.95 4.22 -6.22
CA TYR A 102 -5.28 4.33 -5.62
C TYR A 102 -5.83 5.75 -5.59
N ILE A 103 -7.15 5.85 -5.54
CA ILE A 103 -7.90 7.06 -5.22
C ILE A 103 -8.82 6.74 -4.04
N LEU A 104 -8.63 7.44 -2.90
CA LEU A 104 -9.56 7.41 -1.78
C LEU A 104 -10.88 8.07 -2.20
N ILE A 105 -11.99 7.32 -2.09
CA ILE A 105 -13.32 7.77 -2.49
C ILE A 105 -14.12 8.24 -1.28
N SER A 106 -14.11 7.43 -0.22
CA SER A 106 -14.80 7.74 1.04
C SER A 106 -14.17 6.96 2.18
N LYS A 107 -14.37 7.44 3.40
CA LYS A 107 -14.07 6.68 4.61
C LYS A 107 -15.11 6.97 5.69
N GLU A 108 -15.45 5.96 6.46
CA GLU A 108 -16.39 6.04 7.57
C GLU A 108 -15.73 5.52 8.84
N PRO A 109 -15.95 6.16 10.01
CA PRO A 109 -15.43 5.65 11.27
C PRO A 109 -15.94 4.23 11.51
N MET A 110 -15.05 3.34 11.95
CA MET A 110 -15.46 1.99 12.34
C MET A 110 -16.21 2.03 13.67
N THR A 111 -17.23 1.19 13.79
CA THR A 111 -17.96 0.96 15.03
C THR A 111 -17.16 0.08 15.99
N GLN A 112 -17.53 0.14 17.28
CA GLN A 112 -16.93 -0.73 18.29
C GLN A 112 -17.21 -2.21 18.01
N GLU A 113 -18.33 -2.53 17.37
CA GLU A 113 -18.67 -3.89 16.92
C GLU A 113 -17.68 -4.34 15.84
N GLU A 114 -17.50 -3.55 14.78
CA GLU A 114 -16.54 -3.83 13.69
C GLU A 114 -15.09 -3.97 14.20
N LEU A 115 -14.70 -3.22 15.24
CA LEU A 115 -13.37 -3.33 15.85
C LEU A 115 -13.17 -4.59 16.70
N ASN A 116 -14.26 -5.14 17.26
CA ASN A 116 -14.23 -6.33 18.09
C ASN A 116 -14.57 -7.60 17.31
N GLU A 117 -14.82 -7.50 16.00
CA GLU A 117 -15.01 -8.68 15.15
C GLU A 117 -13.77 -9.58 15.20
N PRO A 118 -13.93 -10.89 15.44
CA PRO A 118 -12.81 -11.82 15.41
C PRO A 118 -12.07 -11.75 14.08
N TYR A 119 -10.77 -11.55 14.15
CA TYR A 119 -9.89 -11.60 13.01
C TYR A 119 -9.25 -12.99 12.91
N TRP A 120 -9.22 -13.54 11.70
CA TRP A 120 -8.57 -14.80 11.41
C TRP A 120 -7.55 -14.60 10.29
N ASP A 121 -6.29 -14.92 10.56
CA ASP A 121 -5.25 -15.14 9.55
C ASP A 121 -4.99 -16.65 9.38
N TYR A 122 -4.67 -17.07 8.16
CA TYR A 122 -4.29 -18.46 7.86
C TYR A 122 -3.18 -18.98 8.79
N TYR A 123 -2.23 -18.12 9.15
CA TYR A 123 -1.07 -18.47 9.96
C TYR A 123 -1.21 -18.14 11.46
N ILE A 124 -2.19 -17.30 11.83
CA ILE A 124 -2.41 -16.92 13.22
C ILE A 124 -3.91 -16.82 13.54
N THR A 125 -4.39 -17.77 14.35
CA THR A 125 -5.81 -17.90 14.73
C THR A 125 -6.15 -17.18 16.02
N ASP A 126 -5.15 -16.91 16.86
CA ASP A 126 -5.35 -16.47 18.25
C ASP A 126 -4.92 -15.00 18.47
N TYR A 127 -4.57 -14.29 17.39
CA TYR A 127 -4.20 -12.88 17.46
C TYR A 127 -5.44 -12.00 17.60
N ASN A 128 -5.45 -11.20 18.66
CA ASN A 128 -6.43 -10.15 18.86
C ASN A 128 -5.75 -8.80 18.63
N ILE A 129 -6.34 -7.98 17.77
CA ILE A 129 -5.91 -6.60 17.61
C ILE A 129 -6.08 -5.89 18.95
N PRO A 130 -5.11 -5.09 19.41
CA PRO A 130 -5.21 -4.36 20.67
C PRO A 130 -6.19 -3.19 20.53
N VAL A 131 -7.50 -3.48 20.57
CA VAL A 131 -8.57 -2.49 20.35
C VAL A 131 -8.47 -1.31 21.32
N GLY A 132 -7.96 -1.54 22.53
CA GLY A 132 -7.73 -0.49 23.54
C GLY A 132 -6.69 0.58 23.14
N ASP A 133 -5.80 0.25 22.21
CA ASP A 133 -4.72 1.14 21.75
C ASP A 133 -5.12 1.88 20.44
N ILE A 134 -6.29 1.55 19.87
CA ILE A 134 -6.83 2.19 18.67
C ILE A 134 -7.51 3.51 19.04
N THR A 135 -6.91 4.60 18.60
CA THR A 135 -7.43 5.97 18.82
C THR A 135 -8.41 6.42 17.74
N GLU A 136 -8.22 5.96 16.51
CA GLU A 136 -9.09 6.23 15.36
C GLU A 136 -9.07 5.00 14.45
N ALA A 137 -10.20 4.69 13.82
CA ALA A 137 -10.28 3.63 12.83
C ALA A 137 -11.30 3.97 11.75
N PHE A 138 -10.96 3.67 10.50
CA PHE A 138 -11.78 3.96 9.35
C PHE A 138 -11.91 2.75 8.44
N LYS A 139 -13.12 2.49 7.94
CA LYS A 139 -13.34 1.66 6.76
C LYS A 139 -13.33 2.56 5.54
N ALA A 140 -12.34 2.39 4.67
CA ALA A 140 -12.08 3.29 3.55
C ALA A 140 -12.27 2.59 2.20
N ASN A 141 -13.00 3.26 1.30
CA ASN A 141 -13.28 2.80 -0.07
C ASN A 141 -12.31 3.46 -1.04
N PHE A 142 -11.71 2.65 -1.91
CA PHE A 142 -10.69 3.09 -2.87
C PHE A 142 -11.02 2.60 -4.27
N ASP A 143 -10.78 3.43 -5.28
CA ASP A 143 -10.54 2.93 -6.63
C ASP A 143 -9.06 2.57 -6.75
N LEU A 144 -8.75 1.28 -6.89
CA LEU A 144 -7.41 0.74 -7.08
C LEU A 144 -7.21 0.42 -8.57
N THR A 145 -6.21 1.04 -9.18
CA THR A 145 -5.82 0.83 -10.56
C THR A 145 -4.51 0.05 -10.61
N VAL A 146 -4.50 -1.07 -11.34
CA VAL A 146 -3.28 -1.78 -11.74
C VAL A 146 -3.10 -1.57 -13.23
N LYS A 147 -1.90 -1.18 -13.66
CA LYS A 147 -1.59 -0.90 -15.06
C LYS A 147 -0.19 -1.39 -15.40
N GLY A 148 -0.07 -2.14 -16.48
CA GLY A 148 1.19 -2.39 -17.16
C GLY A 148 1.24 -1.65 -18.49
N ASP A 149 2.24 -1.96 -19.30
CA ASP A 149 2.43 -1.31 -20.60
C ASP A 149 1.41 -1.73 -21.67
N GLU A 150 0.75 -2.89 -21.51
CA GLU A 150 -0.24 -3.38 -22.47
C GLU A 150 -1.67 -3.00 -22.09
N SER A 151 -2.04 -3.16 -20.83
CA SER A 151 -3.40 -2.89 -20.36
C SER A 151 -3.45 -2.48 -18.89
N GLY A 152 -4.65 -2.22 -18.38
CA GLY A 152 -4.86 -1.91 -16.99
C GLY A 152 -6.30 -2.08 -16.57
N SER A 153 -6.51 -2.26 -15.28
CA SER A 153 -7.82 -2.46 -14.67
C SER A 153 -7.98 -1.55 -13.46
N THR A 154 -9.21 -1.10 -13.21
CA THR A 154 -9.57 -0.39 -11.99
C THR A 154 -10.69 -1.13 -11.28
N LYS A 155 -10.50 -1.41 -9.99
CA LYS A 155 -11.48 -2.07 -9.13
C LYS A 155 -11.73 -1.26 -7.86
N ARG A 156 -12.93 -1.42 -7.30
CA ARG A 156 -13.24 -0.91 -5.96
C ARG A 156 -12.65 -1.85 -4.92
N ALA A 157 -11.90 -1.30 -3.97
CA ALA A 157 -11.35 -2.02 -2.82
C ALA A 157 -11.76 -1.34 -1.52
N VAL A 158 -11.86 -2.13 -0.45
CA VAL A 158 -12.12 -1.62 0.90
C VAL A 158 -10.94 -2.02 1.79
N TYR A 159 -10.36 -1.06 2.48
CA TYR A 159 -9.32 -1.28 3.47
C TYR A 159 -9.74 -0.66 4.81
N LYS A 160 -9.55 -1.41 5.89
CA LYS A 160 -9.64 -0.90 7.26
C LYS A 160 -8.30 -0.28 7.65
N LEU A 161 -8.35 0.94 8.16
CA LEU A 161 -7.20 1.76 8.55
C LEU A 161 -7.26 2.03 10.05
N LEU A 162 -6.20 1.74 10.77
CA LEU A 162 -6.13 1.80 12.23
C LEU A 162 -5.08 2.82 12.67
N LYS A 163 -5.40 3.68 13.63
CA LYS A 163 -4.45 4.60 14.27
C LYS A 163 -4.09 4.12 15.66
N ILE A 164 -2.89 3.58 15.79
CA ILE A 164 -2.34 3.02 17.03
C ILE A 164 -1.10 3.86 17.39
N ASP A 165 -1.06 4.38 18.61
CA ASP A 165 0.02 5.26 19.09
C ASP A 165 0.33 6.44 18.14
N GLY A 166 -0.72 6.99 17.52
CA GLY A 166 -0.62 8.12 16.57
C GLY A 166 -0.12 7.75 15.17
N ILE A 167 0.16 6.47 14.90
CA ILE A 167 0.63 5.98 13.60
C ILE A 167 -0.50 5.23 12.88
N TRP A 168 -0.65 5.47 11.59
CA TRP A 168 -1.61 4.78 10.73
C TRP A 168 -1.08 3.46 10.19
N TYR A 169 -1.89 2.41 10.31
CA TYR A 169 -1.64 1.06 9.83
C TYR A 169 -2.83 0.53 9.01
N VAL A 170 -2.58 -0.42 8.13
CA VAL A 170 -3.62 -1.24 7.49
C VAL A 170 -3.99 -2.38 8.43
N HIS A 171 -5.27 -2.69 8.51
CA HIS A 171 -5.76 -3.83 9.28
C HIS A 171 -5.15 -5.16 8.77
N PRO A 172 -4.72 -6.06 9.67
CA PRO A 172 -4.09 -7.34 9.33
C PRO A 172 -4.84 -8.23 8.32
N GLU A 173 -6.16 -8.13 8.22
CA GLU A 173 -6.98 -8.81 7.18
C GLU A 173 -6.51 -8.59 5.74
N SER A 174 -5.75 -7.53 5.48
CA SER A 174 -5.22 -7.23 4.14
C SER A 174 -3.83 -7.80 3.89
N PHE A 175 -3.19 -8.44 4.88
CA PHE A 175 -1.76 -8.78 4.84
C PHE A 175 -1.35 -9.66 3.67
N LEU A 176 -2.14 -10.68 3.31
CA LEU A 176 -1.93 -11.49 2.10
C LEU A 176 -2.98 -11.26 1.00
N ASN A 177 -4.05 -10.54 1.33
CA ASN A 177 -5.15 -10.29 0.40
C ASN A 177 -4.86 -9.17 -0.61
N MET A 178 -3.73 -8.45 -0.49
CA MET A 178 -3.31 -7.50 -1.53
C MET A 178 -2.99 -8.18 -2.87
N PHE A 179 -2.57 -9.45 -2.85
CA PHE A 179 -2.06 -10.13 -4.05
C PHE A 179 -3.15 -10.80 -4.90
N SER A 180 -4.41 -10.84 -4.43
CA SER A 180 -5.52 -11.55 -5.08
C SER A 180 -6.22 -10.72 -6.18
N GLY A 181 -5.45 -9.94 -6.93
CA GLY A 181 -5.94 -9.02 -7.95
C GLY A 181 -6.17 -9.60 -9.32
#